data_AF-F6FGE3-F1
#
_entry.id   AF-F6FGE3-F1
#
_cell.length_a   1.000
_cell.length_b   1.000
_cell.length_c   1.000
_cell.angle_alpha   90.00
_cell.angle_beta   90.00
_cell.angle_gamma   90.00
#
_symmetry.space_group_name_H-M   'P 1'
#
loop_
_entity.id
_entity.type
_entity.pdbx_description
1 polymer ?
#
loop_
_entity_poly.entity_id
_entity_poly.type
_entity_poly.pdbx_seq_one_letter_code
_entity_poly.pdbx_strand_id
1 'polypeptide(L)'
;MDAKLAALAGLGASAGGAGAFGIYKLANPEDKVKTFTDEEYQLIFKKFKSEEAFITALKTKVPTITNASTNVDGGKAAESWCVGNDSSDAKKWCIQLPKTIREKISKGLVTNWAEKVKAIKGTDQTNLLNDLKTVKQDLSTVAEDENSQNALKAWCESKLDTRLISDEGDATYTKVEDRCLEK
;
A
#
# COMPACT_ATOMS: atom_id res chain seq x y z
N MET A 1 -12.86 -46.09 -6.98
CA MET A 1 -11.47 -46.44 -6.69
C MET A 1 -10.60 -45.52 -7.53
N ASP A 2 -9.78 -44.60 -7.04
CA ASP A 2 -9.49 -44.12 -5.68
C ASP A 2 -8.86 -42.73 -5.80
N ALA A 3 -9.07 -41.92 -4.76
CA ALA A 3 -8.58 -40.56 -4.65
C ALA A 3 -7.07 -40.49 -4.44
N LYS A 4 -6.46 -39.34 -4.80
CA LYS A 4 -5.39 -38.70 -4.00
C LYS A 4 -5.24 -37.22 -4.37
N LEU A 5 -5.99 -36.39 -3.66
CA LEU A 5 -5.53 -35.10 -3.16
C LEU A 5 -4.28 -35.35 -2.29
N ALA A 6 -3.22 -34.56 -2.49
CA ALA A 6 -2.18 -34.41 -1.49
C ALA A 6 -1.83 -32.93 -1.35
N ALA A 7 -2.24 -32.41 -0.21
CA ALA A 7 -1.89 -31.14 0.39
C ALA A 7 -0.38 -30.85 0.35
N LEU A 8 -0.04 -29.59 0.09
CA LEU A 8 1.20 -28.99 0.60
C LEU A 8 0.80 -27.95 1.65
N ALA A 9 0.62 -28.45 2.86
CA ALA A 9 0.64 -27.69 4.10
C ALA A 9 1.83 -28.18 4.94
N GLY A 10 2.64 -27.23 5.42
CA GLY A 10 3.77 -27.44 6.35
C GLY A 10 5.08 -27.80 5.63
N LEU A 11 6.26 -27.25 5.95
CA LEU A 11 6.74 -26.71 7.20
C LEU A 11 7.89 -25.73 6.91
N GLY A 12 7.95 -24.68 7.71
CA GLY A 12 9.06 -23.74 7.77
C GLY A 12 8.96 -22.86 8.99
N ALA A 13 8.68 -23.44 10.16
CA ALA A 13 8.90 -22.77 11.43
C ALA A 13 10.40 -22.82 11.74
N SER A 14 11.10 -21.70 11.55
CA SER A 14 12.35 -21.42 12.26
C SER A 14 12.12 -20.16 13.09
N ALA A 15 12.18 -20.35 14.41
CA ALA A 15 12.03 -19.31 15.41
C ALA A 15 13.09 -18.21 15.25
N GLY A 16 12.68 -16.96 15.48
CA GLY A 16 13.57 -15.81 15.68
C GLY A 16 13.40 -14.71 14.63
N GLY A 17 12.57 -13.71 14.95
CA GLY A 17 12.44 -12.47 14.19
C GLY A 17 11.11 -12.34 13.46
N ALA A 18 10.12 -11.75 14.14
CA ALA A 18 8.88 -11.30 13.52
C ALA A 18 9.17 -10.12 12.56
N GLY A 19 9.59 -10.43 11.34
CA GLY A 19 9.60 -9.49 10.22
C GLY A 19 8.24 -9.52 9.52
N ALA A 20 7.54 -8.40 9.48
CA ALA A 20 6.22 -8.22 8.89
C ALA A 20 6.23 -8.34 7.33
N PHE A 21 6.61 -9.50 6.79
CA PHE A 21 6.48 -9.83 5.37
C PHE A 21 5.09 -10.44 5.10
N GLY A 22 4.05 -9.65 5.38
CA GLY A 22 2.68 -10.02 5.06
C GLY A 22 2.41 -9.97 3.55
N ILE A 23 1.87 -11.07 3.01
CA ILE A 23 0.89 -11.14 1.91
C ILE A 23 1.17 -10.38 0.59
N TYR A 24 2.41 -10.14 0.18
CA TYR A 24 2.67 -9.77 -1.21
C TYR A 24 2.47 -10.99 -2.11
N LYS A 25 1.62 -10.86 -3.13
CA LYS A 25 1.38 -11.89 -4.13
C LYS A 25 2.71 -12.20 -4.83
N LEU A 26 3.28 -13.37 -4.54
CA LEU A 26 4.37 -13.93 -5.33
C LEU A 26 3.79 -14.23 -6.72
N ALA A 27 3.93 -13.28 -7.63
CA ALA A 27 3.49 -13.43 -9.00
C ALA A 27 4.49 -14.32 -9.77
N ASN A 28 4.21 -15.62 -9.69
CA ASN A 28 4.31 -16.62 -10.76
C ASN A 28 5.66 -17.31 -11.09
N PRO A 29 5.56 -18.46 -11.79
CA PRO A 29 6.62 -19.43 -12.05
C PRO A 29 7.47 -19.06 -13.28
N GLU A 30 8.72 -19.51 -13.25
CA GLU A 30 9.64 -19.81 -14.37
C GLU A 30 9.92 -18.71 -15.44
N ASP A 31 11.15 -18.20 -15.40
CA ASP A 31 12.00 -17.76 -16.53
C ASP A 31 11.66 -16.54 -17.41
N LYS A 32 10.91 -15.55 -16.94
CA LYS A 32 10.89 -14.21 -17.56
C LYS A 32 11.50 -13.16 -16.65
N VAL A 33 12.53 -12.46 -17.14
CA VAL A 33 13.10 -11.26 -16.50
C VAL A 33 11.95 -10.30 -16.21
N LYS A 34 11.62 -10.10 -14.94
CA LYS A 34 10.49 -9.28 -14.52
C LYS A 34 10.81 -7.81 -14.75
N THR A 35 10.26 -7.24 -15.82
CA THR A 35 10.27 -5.80 -16.05
C THR A 35 9.05 -5.19 -15.37
N PHE A 36 9.28 -4.25 -14.45
CA PHE A 36 8.23 -3.43 -13.86
C PHE A 36 8.04 -2.17 -14.70
N THR A 37 6.93 -1.47 -14.49
CA THR A 37 6.76 -0.10 -14.99
C THR A 37 7.60 0.89 -14.19
N ASP A 38 7.88 2.08 -14.74
CA ASP A 38 8.59 3.15 -14.03
C ASP A 38 7.99 3.42 -12.65
N GLU A 39 6.67 3.59 -12.57
CA GLU A 39 5.97 3.84 -11.30
C GLU A 39 6.17 2.71 -10.30
N GLU A 40 6.15 1.45 -10.73
CA GLU A 40 6.38 0.30 -9.86
C GLU A 40 7.81 0.27 -9.31
N TYR A 41 8.82 0.62 -10.11
CA TYR A 41 10.19 0.78 -9.60
C TYR A 41 10.31 1.93 -8.62
N GLN A 42 9.62 3.05 -8.87
CA GLN A 42 9.59 4.16 -7.93
C GLN A 42 8.92 3.77 -6.61
N LEU A 43 7.86 2.94 -6.64
CA LEU A 43 7.20 2.39 -5.44
C LEU A 43 8.13 1.43 -4.69
N ILE A 44 8.86 0.57 -5.40
CA ILE A 44 9.88 -0.30 -4.80
C ILE A 44 10.90 0.54 -4.03
N PHE A 45 11.44 1.57 -4.68
CA PHE A 45 12.38 2.47 -4.02
C PHE A 45 11.75 3.16 -2.82
N LYS A 46 10.57 3.77 -2.97
CA LYS A 46 9.84 4.44 -1.88
C LYS A 46 9.67 3.51 -0.67
N LYS A 47 9.31 2.25 -0.90
CA LYS A 47 9.06 1.25 0.15
C LYS A 47 10.32 0.85 0.90
N PHE A 48 11.43 0.67 0.20
CA PHE A 48 12.64 0.05 0.75
C PHE A 48 13.80 1.03 0.97
N LYS A 49 13.69 2.31 0.59
CA LYS A 49 14.77 3.30 0.72
C LYS A 49 15.28 3.53 2.16
N SER A 50 14.50 3.16 3.17
CA SER A 50 14.94 3.17 4.57
C SER A 50 15.79 1.95 4.97
N GLU A 51 15.83 0.90 4.15
CA GLU A 51 16.69 -0.27 4.38
C GLU A 51 18.09 0.00 3.84
N GLU A 52 19.08 0.06 4.73
CA GLU A 52 20.48 0.33 4.36
C GLU A 52 21.04 -0.70 3.36
N ALA A 53 20.67 -1.98 3.54
CA ALA A 53 21.06 -3.06 2.64
C ALA A 53 20.53 -2.84 1.22
N PHE A 54 19.29 -2.33 1.08
CA PHE A 54 18.71 -2.03 -0.22
C PHE A 54 19.47 -0.89 -0.91
N ILE A 55 19.72 0.22 -0.20
CA ILE A 55 20.50 1.35 -0.75
C ILE A 55 21.91 0.92 -1.15
N THR A 56 22.55 0.08 -0.33
CA THR A 56 23.88 -0.49 -0.63
C THR A 56 23.85 -1.31 -1.91
N ALA A 57 22.81 -2.12 -2.09
CA ALA A 57 22.64 -2.91 -3.31
C ALA A 57 22.45 -2.00 -4.54
N LEU A 58 21.61 -0.97 -4.45
CA LEU A 58 21.39 -0.02 -5.55
C LEU A 58 22.67 0.73 -5.94
N LYS A 59 23.52 1.08 -4.96
CA LYS A 59 24.81 1.75 -5.20
C LYS A 59 25.78 0.96 -6.08
N THR A 60 25.63 -0.36 -6.17
CA THR A 60 26.43 -1.19 -7.09
C THR A 60 26.18 -0.86 -8.56
N LYS A 61 25.03 -0.27 -8.89
CA LYS A 61 24.67 0.20 -10.24
C LYS A 61 24.68 1.72 -10.36
N VAL A 62 24.22 2.42 -9.32
CA VAL A 62 24.11 3.89 -9.29
C VAL A 62 24.77 4.42 -8.02
N PRO A 63 26.09 4.70 -8.01
CA PRO A 63 26.85 5.00 -6.79
C PRO A 63 26.37 6.21 -5.98
N THR A 64 25.70 7.17 -6.63
CA THR A 64 25.23 8.41 -6.01
C THR A 64 23.88 8.27 -5.29
N ILE A 65 23.19 7.12 -5.43
CA ILE A 65 21.87 6.95 -4.84
C ILE A 65 21.94 6.91 -3.31
N THR A 66 21.00 7.59 -2.66
CA THR A 66 20.84 7.59 -1.20
C THR A 66 19.39 7.40 -0.81
N ASN A 67 19.11 7.20 0.48
CA ASN A 67 17.75 7.15 1.00
C ASN A 67 16.97 8.48 0.86
N ALA A 68 17.68 9.59 0.65
CA ALA A 68 17.11 10.93 0.44
C ALA A 68 16.87 11.25 -1.05
N SER A 69 17.28 10.37 -1.97
CA SER A 69 17.02 10.54 -3.39
C SER A 69 15.52 10.56 -3.70
N THR A 70 15.17 11.21 -4.82
CA THR A 70 13.78 11.28 -5.28
C THR A 70 13.26 9.89 -5.65
N ASN A 71 11.95 9.69 -5.62
CA ASN A 71 11.37 8.43 -6.06
C ASN A 71 11.70 8.15 -7.53
N VAL A 72 11.82 9.17 -8.38
CA VAL A 72 12.20 9.04 -9.79
C VAL A 72 13.63 8.51 -9.95
N ASP A 73 14.61 9.12 -9.30
CA ASP A 73 16.02 8.70 -9.40
C ASP A 73 16.23 7.33 -8.75
N GLY A 74 15.59 7.12 -7.59
CA GLY A 74 15.59 5.84 -6.90
C GLY A 74 14.91 4.73 -7.70
N GLY A 75 13.84 5.04 -8.43
CA GLY A 75 13.17 4.12 -9.34
C GLY A 75 14.09 3.66 -10.46
N LYS A 76 14.82 4.57 -11.12
CA LYS A 76 15.82 4.20 -12.14
C LYS A 76 16.95 3.33 -11.59
N ALA A 77 17.38 3.61 -10.36
CA ALA A 77 18.38 2.78 -9.68
C ALA A 77 17.83 1.39 -9.35
N ALA A 78 16.58 1.31 -8.86
CA ALA A 78 15.89 0.05 -8.59
C ALA A 78 15.69 -0.77 -9.87
N GLU A 79 15.30 -0.14 -10.98
CA GLU A 79 15.21 -0.77 -12.30
C GLU A 79 16.55 -1.38 -12.72
N SER A 80 17.61 -0.57 -12.71
CA SER A 80 18.96 -0.99 -13.09
C SER A 80 19.50 -2.15 -12.26
N TRP A 81 19.03 -2.27 -11.01
CA TRP A 81 19.45 -3.34 -10.10
C TRP A 81 18.57 -4.59 -10.17
N CYS A 82 17.27 -4.43 -10.39
CA CYS A 82 16.30 -5.53 -10.44
C CYS A 82 16.28 -6.28 -11.78
N VAL A 83 16.50 -5.58 -12.90
CA VAL A 83 16.44 -6.21 -14.23
C VAL A 83 17.57 -7.24 -14.37
N GLY A 84 17.19 -8.51 -14.56
CA GLY A 84 18.12 -9.63 -14.75
C GLY A 84 18.79 -10.13 -13.47
N ASN A 85 18.34 -9.68 -12.29
CA ASN A 85 18.88 -10.11 -11.00
C ASN A 85 17.96 -11.16 -10.36
N ASP A 86 18.48 -12.35 -10.12
CA ASP A 86 17.76 -13.53 -9.61
C ASP A 86 18.14 -13.90 -8.16
N SER A 87 18.93 -13.06 -7.51
CA SER A 87 19.36 -13.24 -6.12
C SER A 87 18.19 -13.33 -5.14
N SER A 88 18.44 -13.88 -3.95
CA SER A 88 17.47 -13.88 -2.84
C SER A 88 17.02 -12.45 -2.49
N ASP A 89 17.92 -11.48 -2.61
CA ASP A 89 17.64 -10.07 -2.33
C ASP A 89 16.71 -9.47 -3.40
N ALA A 90 16.89 -9.85 -4.66
CA ALA A 90 15.97 -9.46 -5.72
C ALA A 90 14.56 -10.02 -5.48
N LYS A 91 14.45 -11.26 -4.98
CA LYS A 91 13.14 -11.83 -4.59
C LYS A 91 12.48 -11.07 -3.43
N LYS A 92 13.26 -10.43 -2.58
CA LYS A 92 12.78 -9.60 -1.46
C LYS A 92 12.32 -8.21 -1.92
N TRP A 93 13.13 -7.52 -2.72
CA TRP A 93 12.90 -6.11 -3.03
C TRP A 93 12.24 -5.87 -4.40
N CYS A 94 12.53 -6.70 -5.40
CA CYS A 94 11.96 -6.59 -6.75
C CYS A 94 10.60 -7.27 -6.80
N ILE A 95 9.64 -6.73 -6.04
CA ILE A 95 8.27 -7.24 -5.90
C ILE A 95 7.26 -6.22 -6.40
N GLN A 96 6.09 -6.69 -6.81
CA GLN A 96 5.02 -5.78 -7.20
C GLN A 96 4.33 -5.24 -5.95
N LEU A 97 4.35 -3.92 -5.81
CA LEU A 97 3.72 -3.22 -4.70
C LEU A 97 2.37 -2.63 -5.15
N PRO A 98 1.41 -2.45 -4.22
CA PRO A 98 0.17 -1.74 -4.51
C PRO A 98 0.43 -0.33 -5.02
N LYS A 99 -0.19 0.03 -6.14
CA LYS A 99 -0.11 1.36 -6.76
C LYS A 99 -1.17 2.31 -6.22
N THR A 100 -2.32 1.76 -5.83
CA THR A 100 -3.46 2.53 -5.33
C THR A 100 -3.86 2.09 -3.92
N ILE A 101 -4.61 2.94 -3.23
CA ILE A 101 -5.22 2.59 -1.94
C ILE A 101 -6.07 1.33 -2.08
N ARG A 102 -6.88 1.21 -3.14
CA ARG A 102 -7.71 0.04 -3.45
C ARG A 102 -6.90 -1.25 -3.49
N GLU A 103 -5.72 -1.21 -4.10
CA GLU A 103 -4.84 -2.38 -4.18
C GLU A 103 -4.14 -2.70 -2.85
N LYS A 104 -3.99 -1.70 -1.96
CA LYS A 104 -3.27 -1.83 -0.68
C LYS A 104 -4.16 -2.31 0.46
N ILE A 105 -5.43 -1.91 0.48
CA ILE A 105 -6.35 -2.29 1.56
C ILE A 105 -6.61 -3.80 1.53
N SER A 106 -6.58 -4.40 2.71
CA SER A 106 -6.85 -5.84 2.90
C SER A 106 -8.27 -6.14 3.38
N LYS A 107 -9.02 -5.09 3.77
CA LYS A 107 -10.39 -5.17 4.28
C LYS A 107 -11.35 -4.44 3.35
N GLY A 108 -12.62 -4.82 3.42
CA GLY A 108 -13.70 -4.09 2.77
C GLY A 108 -13.92 -2.72 3.40
N LEU A 109 -14.62 -1.86 2.65
CA LEU A 109 -15.21 -0.65 3.21
C LEU A 109 -16.26 -1.03 4.26
N VAL A 110 -16.45 -0.17 5.26
CA VAL A 110 -17.51 -0.35 6.24
C VAL A 110 -18.88 -0.43 5.57
N THR A 111 -19.72 -1.32 6.08
CA THR A 111 -21.11 -1.47 5.66
C THR A 111 -22.06 -0.68 6.56
N ASN A 112 -21.76 -0.60 7.87
CA ASN A 112 -22.50 0.20 8.84
C ASN A 112 -21.94 1.63 8.98
N TRP A 113 -22.29 2.51 8.04
CA TRP A 113 -21.83 3.90 8.02
C TRP A 113 -22.33 4.74 9.21
N ALA A 114 -23.52 4.45 9.74
CA ALA A 114 -24.08 5.14 10.91
C ALA A 114 -23.18 4.95 12.14
N GLU A 115 -22.79 3.71 12.41
CA GLU A 115 -21.88 3.39 13.51
C GLU A 115 -20.48 3.99 13.29
N LYS A 116 -19.99 3.96 12.04
CA LYS A 116 -18.68 4.54 11.71
C LYS A 116 -18.66 6.05 11.96
N VAL A 117 -19.65 6.79 11.46
CA VAL A 117 -19.77 8.25 11.70
C VAL A 117 -19.85 8.55 13.19
N LYS A 118 -20.66 7.80 13.94
CA LYS A 118 -20.75 7.94 15.40
C LYS A 118 -19.40 7.76 16.09
N ALA A 119 -18.59 6.81 15.64
CA ALA A 119 -17.27 6.54 16.19
C ALA A 119 -16.23 7.61 15.87
N ILE A 120 -16.33 8.33 14.74
CA ILE A 120 -15.28 9.25 14.27
C ILE A 120 -15.66 10.74 14.35
N LYS A 121 -16.94 11.10 14.51
CA LYS A 121 -17.39 12.51 14.46
C LYS A 121 -16.76 13.44 15.50
N GLY A 122 -16.27 12.90 16.62
CA GLY A 122 -15.60 13.65 17.68
C GLY A 122 -14.07 13.71 17.53
N THR A 123 -13.51 12.97 16.59
CA THR A 123 -12.07 12.90 16.33
C THR A 123 -11.75 13.83 15.16
N ASP A 124 -10.91 14.84 15.38
CA ASP A 124 -10.40 15.73 14.33
C ASP A 124 -11.51 16.32 13.43
N GLN A 125 -12.56 16.86 14.09
CA GLN A 125 -13.82 17.26 13.46
C GLN A 125 -13.62 18.24 12.29
N THR A 126 -12.68 19.18 12.41
CA THR A 126 -12.39 20.18 11.37
C THR A 126 -11.85 19.52 10.10
N ASN A 127 -10.85 18.64 10.22
CA ASN A 127 -10.27 18.00 9.05
C ASN A 127 -11.23 16.99 8.42
N LEU A 128 -11.97 16.24 9.25
CA LEU A 128 -13.01 15.35 8.76
C LEU A 128 -14.06 16.14 7.97
N LEU A 129 -14.59 17.23 8.53
CA LEU A 129 -15.55 18.08 7.84
C LEU A 129 -15.00 18.64 6.52
N ASN A 130 -13.77 19.12 6.52
CA ASN A 130 -13.12 19.64 5.31
C ASN A 130 -12.98 18.56 4.23
N ASP A 131 -12.58 17.36 4.62
CA ASP A 131 -12.49 16.21 3.73
C ASP A 131 -13.89 15.86 3.16
N LEU A 132 -14.93 15.78 3.99
CA LEU A 132 -16.30 15.47 3.55
C LEU A 132 -16.90 16.56 2.64
N LYS A 133 -16.54 17.84 2.85
CA LYS A 133 -16.95 18.94 1.98
C LYS A 133 -16.43 18.83 0.55
N THR A 134 -15.35 18.08 0.32
CA THR A 134 -14.85 17.84 -1.05
C THR A 134 -15.83 17.04 -1.90
N VAL A 135 -16.74 16.28 -1.27
CA VAL A 135 -17.79 15.51 -1.95
C VAL A 135 -19.20 16.07 -1.69
N LYS A 136 -19.41 16.73 -0.55
CA LYS A 136 -20.70 17.32 -0.16
C LYS A 136 -20.50 18.73 0.41
N GLN A 137 -20.47 19.73 -0.48
CA GLN A 137 -20.07 21.11 -0.15
C GLN A 137 -20.99 21.82 0.85
N ASP A 138 -22.27 21.47 0.88
CA ASP A 138 -23.29 22.03 1.77
C ASP A 138 -23.23 21.45 3.20
N LEU A 139 -22.38 20.44 3.45
CA LEU A 139 -22.23 19.86 4.77
C LEU A 139 -21.63 20.87 5.75
N SER A 140 -22.39 21.30 6.75
CA SER A 140 -21.96 22.31 7.73
C SER A 140 -21.31 21.70 8.97
N THR A 141 -21.65 20.46 9.31
CA THR A 141 -21.12 19.72 10.46
C THR A 141 -21.10 18.22 10.17
N VAL A 142 -20.35 17.46 10.96
CA VAL A 142 -20.38 15.99 10.95
C VAL A 142 -21.30 15.54 12.08
N ALA A 143 -22.47 15.02 11.73
CA ALA A 143 -23.51 14.57 12.66
C ALA A 143 -23.88 13.10 12.43
N GLU A 144 -24.62 12.48 13.36
CA GLU A 144 -25.12 11.10 13.20
C GLU A 144 -26.36 11.06 12.28
N ASP A 145 -26.27 11.70 11.12
CA ASP A 145 -27.35 11.81 10.13
C ASP A 145 -26.96 11.18 8.79
N GLU A 146 -27.96 10.98 7.93
CA GLU A 146 -27.77 10.36 6.63
C GLU A 146 -26.86 11.20 5.71
N ASN A 147 -26.85 12.52 5.87
CA ASN A 147 -26.00 13.42 5.08
C ASN A 147 -24.52 13.16 5.35
N SER A 148 -24.14 13.05 6.62
CA SER A 148 -22.76 12.78 7.04
C SER A 148 -22.34 11.37 6.68
N GLN A 149 -23.25 10.39 6.80
CA GLN A 149 -23.00 9.00 6.39
C GLN A 149 -22.74 8.89 4.89
N ASN A 150 -23.59 9.49 4.07
CA ASN A 150 -23.44 9.48 2.61
C ASN A 150 -22.19 10.25 2.16
N ALA A 151 -21.89 11.39 2.80
CA ALA A 151 -20.67 12.14 2.53
C ALA A 151 -19.40 11.33 2.88
N LEU A 152 -19.39 10.65 4.03
CA LEU A 152 -18.27 9.80 4.42
C LEU A 152 -18.07 8.64 3.46
N LYS A 153 -19.15 7.93 3.11
CA LYS A 153 -19.12 6.85 2.12
C LYS A 153 -18.55 7.33 0.79
N ALA A 154 -19.12 8.40 0.24
CA ALA A 154 -18.69 8.96 -1.05
C ALA A 154 -17.21 9.41 -1.01
N TRP A 155 -16.79 10.03 0.09
CA TRP A 155 -15.39 10.42 0.27
C TRP A 155 -14.49 9.18 0.25
N CYS A 156 -14.80 8.16 1.06
CA CYS A 156 -14.04 6.92 1.13
C CYS A 156 -13.91 6.24 -0.26
N GLU A 157 -15.02 6.11 -0.98
CA GLU A 157 -15.04 5.54 -2.33
C GLU A 157 -14.20 6.36 -3.31
N SER A 158 -14.28 7.70 -3.24
CA SER A 158 -13.50 8.60 -4.11
C SER A 158 -11.99 8.52 -3.90
N LYS A 159 -11.53 8.07 -2.71
CA LYS A 159 -10.10 7.99 -2.39
C LYS A 159 -9.46 6.67 -2.75
N LEU A 160 -10.23 5.63 -3.07
CA LEU A 160 -9.69 4.30 -3.34
C LEU A 160 -8.68 4.26 -4.50
N ASP A 161 -8.88 5.10 -5.53
CA ASP A 161 -7.99 5.12 -6.70
C ASP A 161 -6.83 6.13 -6.57
N THR A 162 -6.65 6.71 -5.37
CA THR A 162 -5.49 7.57 -5.06
C THR A 162 -4.19 6.78 -5.19
N ARG A 163 -3.24 7.35 -5.93
CA ARG A 163 -1.91 6.76 -6.13
C ARG A 163 -1.07 6.84 -4.85
N LEU A 164 -0.33 5.78 -4.57
CA LEU A 164 0.52 5.64 -3.39
C LEU A 164 1.96 6.08 -3.63
N ILE A 165 2.26 6.67 -4.78
CA ILE A 165 3.63 7.08 -5.12
C ILE A 165 4.07 8.36 -4.40
N SER A 166 3.13 9.20 -3.97
CA SER A 166 3.41 10.45 -3.26
C SER A 166 3.14 10.36 -1.76
N ASP A 167 3.59 11.34 -0.99
CA ASP A 167 3.38 11.41 0.46
C ASP A 167 1.91 11.76 0.77
N GLU A 168 1.24 12.53 -0.08
CA GLU A 168 -0.21 12.79 0.01
C GLU A 168 -1.02 11.51 -0.16
N GLY A 169 -0.56 10.60 -1.02
CA GLY A 169 -1.14 9.26 -1.19
C GLY A 169 -1.08 8.45 0.10
N ASP A 170 0.04 8.48 0.82
CA ASP A 170 0.19 7.81 2.11
C ASP A 170 -0.67 8.45 3.20
N ALA A 171 -0.69 9.78 3.26
CA ALA A 171 -1.54 10.50 4.20
C ALA A 171 -3.03 10.19 3.95
N THR A 172 -3.44 10.09 2.68
CA THR A 172 -4.80 9.70 2.30
C THR A 172 -5.07 8.24 2.69
N TYR A 173 -4.11 7.33 2.49
CA TYR A 173 -4.22 5.95 2.91
C TYR A 173 -4.48 5.82 4.41
N THR A 174 -3.72 6.54 5.26
CA THR A 174 -3.94 6.53 6.72
C THR A 174 -5.35 6.99 7.10
N LYS A 175 -5.86 8.03 6.44
CA LYS A 175 -7.24 8.48 6.66
C LYS A 175 -8.27 7.44 6.21
N VAL A 176 -8.05 6.75 5.08
CA VAL A 176 -8.93 5.68 4.60
C VAL A 176 -8.94 4.50 5.58
N GLU A 177 -7.77 4.09 6.05
CA GLU A 177 -7.61 2.99 7.01
C GLU A 177 -8.39 3.27 8.30
N ASP A 178 -8.30 4.49 8.83
CA ASP A 178 -9.01 4.89 10.05
C ASP A 178 -10.53 5.03 9.83
N ARG A 179 -10.94 5.70 8.75
CA ARG A 179 -12.31 6.21 8.58
C ARG A 179 -13.21 5.33 7.71
N CYS A 180 -12.65 4.47 6.88
CA CYS A 180 -13.39 3.81 5.81
C CYS A 180 -13.43 2.30 5.93
N LEU A 181 -12.48 1.68 6.63
CA LEU A 181 -12.38 0.22 6.68
C LEU A 181 -13.08 -0.37 7.90
N GLU A 182 -13.53 -1.62 7.74
CA GLU A 182 -14.01 -2.46 8.84
C GLU A 182 -12.90 -2.65 9.89
N LYS A 183 -13.26 -2.58 11.17
CA LYS A 183 -12.32 -2.81 12.27
C LYS A 183 -12.19 -4.30 12.53
#